data_AF-A0A2H3TRN9-F1
#
_entry.id   AF-A0A2H3TRN9-F1
#
_cell.length_a   1.000
_cell.length_b   1.000
_cell.length_c   1.000
_cell.angle_alpha   90.00
_cell.angle_beta   90.00
_cell.angle_gamma   90.00
#
_symmetry.space_group_name_H-M   'P 1'
#
loop_
_entity.id
_entity.type
_entity.pdbx_description
1 polymer ?
#
loop_
_entity_poly.entity_id
_entity_poly.type
_entity_poly.pdbx_seq_one_letter_code
_entity_poly.pdbx_strand_id
1 'polypeptide(L)'
;MANSLLADREALPVGKLWVHNFIQRQPELKACRFRRYDYKRAKCEDPTIIQGWFRLVENTIAKYGIQLADIWNFDETGFMMGMIEPGMVVTSSERRGIPKKIQPGNREWITVIQAVNAEGQSIAPFIIGSGQYHLANWYRECNLPGDWVIALSENGWTNNQLGLNWLQHFDRSTKDRSVGSYRLLILDGHESHHSIEFERYWKG
;
A
#
# COMPACT_ATOMS: atom_id res chain seq x y z
N MET A 1 -12.13 16.03 34.06
CA MET A 1 -11.58 14.95 34.90
C MET A 1 -10.60 15.48 35.95
N ALA A 2 -9.38 15.93 35.61
CA ALA A 2 -8.44 16.46 36.61
C ALA A 2 -8.97 17.66 37.41
N ASN A 3 -9.57 18.66 36.74
CA ASN A 3 -10.23 19.79 37.42
C ASN A 3 -11.49 19.38 38.21
N SER A 4 -12.16 18.30 37.78
CA SER A 4 -13.34 17.78 38.48
C SER A 4 -12.93 17.16 39.83
N LEU A 5 -11.86 16.36 39.85
CA LEU A 5 -11.30 15.77 41.06
C LEU A 5 -10.69 16.80 42.03
N LEU A 6 -10.23 17.94 41.52
CA LEU A 6 -9.72 19.03 42.35
C LEU A 6 -10.86 19.86 42.95
N ALA A 7 -11.96 20.05 42.22
CA ALA A 7 -13.15 20.70 42.73
C ALA A 7 -13.77 19.93 43.91
N ASP A 8 -13.80 18.59 43.84
CA ASP A 8 -14.26 17.72 44.93
C ASP A 8 -13.37 17.79 46.19
N ARG A 9 -12.17 18.37 46.07
CA ARG A 9 -11.19 18.53 47.16
C ARG A 9 -10.96 20.00 47.55
N GLU A 10 -11.82 20.90 47.09
CA GLU A 10 -11.70 22.36 47.26
C GLU A 10 -10.33 22.93 46.85
N ALA A 11 -9.67 22.29 45.89
CA ALA A 11 -8.36 22.68 45.39
C ALA A 11 -8.45 23.55 44.14
N LEU A 12 -7.42 24.38 43.92
CA LEU A 12 -7.35 25.25 42.75
C LEU A 12 -7.28 24.46 41.43
N PRO A 13 -7.86 24.96 40.32
CA PRO A 13 -7.82 24.30 39.02
C PRO A 13 -6.39 24.13 38.51
N VAL A 14 -6.18 23.13 37.66
CA VAL A 14 -4.89 22.93 37.00
C VAL A 14 -4.53 24.09 36.08
N GLY A 15 -3.24 24.46 36.07
CA GLY A 15 -2.71 25.48 35.16
C GLY A 15 -2.66 25.01 33.70
N LYS A 16 -2.55 25.97 32.77
CA LYS A 16 -2.51 25.71 31.30
C LYS A 16 -1.41 24.72 30.87
N LEU A 17 -0.30 24.66 31.61
CA LEU A 17 0.85 23.79 31.33
C LEU A 17 0.79 22.43 32.04
N TRP A 18 -0.29 22.14 32.78
CA TRP A 18 -0.38 20.94 33.60
C TRP A 18 -0.27 19.65 32.79
N VAL A 19 -0.92 19.56 31.63
CA VAL A 19 -0.88 18.37 30.77
C VAL A 19 0.55 18.10 30.28
N HIS A 20 1.25 19.15 29.82
CA HIS A 20 2.64 19.04 29.39
C HIS A 20 3.56 18.54 30.51
N ASN A 21 3.44 19.16 31.69
CA ASN A 21 4.25 18.80 32.86
C ASN A 21 3.89 17.41 33.41
N PHE A 22 2.64 16.99 33.31
CA PHE A 22 2.18 15.66 33.71
C PHE A 22 2.78 14.57 32.82
N ILE A 23 2.74 14.75 31.49
CA ILE A 23 3.36 13.83 30.53
C ILE A 23 4.88 13.76 30.74
N GLN A 24 5.55 14.88 30.98
CA GLN A 24 7.00 14.87 31.25
C GLN A 24 7.38 14.15 32.54
N ARG A 25 6.52 14.17 33.57
CA ARG A 25 6.78 13.52 34.87
C ARG A 25 6.48 12.02 34.87
N GLN A 26 5.84 11.50 33.83
CA GLN A 26 5.44 10.09 33.73
C GLN A 26 6.14 9.45 32.52
N PRO A 27 7.36 8.89 32.70
CA PRO A 27 8.16 8.34 31.59
C PRO A 27 7.48 7.20 30.83
N GLU A 28 6.51 6.54 31.46
CA GLU A 28 5.69 5.48 30.88
C GLU A 28 4.66 6.02 29.86
N LEU A 29 4.32 7.32 29.94
CA LEU A 29 3.35 7.95 29.04
C LEU A 29 4.08 8.60 27.85
N LYS A 30 3.92 8.01 26.67
CA LYS A 30 4.43 8.59 25.42
C LYS A 30 3.28 9.17 24.60
N ALA A 31 3.41 10.44 24.22
CA ALA A 31 2.52 11.05 23.24
C ALA A 31 2.74 10.39 21.87
N CYS A 32 1.80 9.56 21.45
CA CYS A 32 1.82 8.91 20.15
C CYS A 32 0.85 9.61 19.19
N ARG A 33 1.27 9.84 17.95
CA ARG A 33 0.34 10.29 16.90
C ARG A 33 -0.50 9.10 16.49
N PHE A 34 -1.83 9.22 16.60
CA PHE A 34 -2.71 8.20 16.03
C PHE A 34 -2.66 8.31 14.51
N ARG A 35 -2.65 7.17 13.83
CA ARG A 35 -2.89 7.11 12.38
C ARG A 35 -4.39 6.97 12.17
N ARG A 36 -4.92 7.61 11.12
CA ARG A 36 -6.30 7.34 10.71
C ARG A 36 -6.39 5.87 10.31
N TYR A 37 -7.24 5.13 11.00
CA TYR A 37 -7.50 3.73 10.72
C TYR A 37 -8.86 3.63 10.04
N ASP A 38 -8.92 2.92 8.92
CA ASP A 38 -10.18 2.80 8.18
C ASP A 38 -11.18 1.96 9.00
N TYR A 39 -12.38 2.50 9.20
CA TYR A 39 -13.41 1.88 10.03
C TYR A 39 -13.91 0.55 9.45
N LYS A 40 -13.91 0.39 8.12
CA LYS A 40 -14.25 -0.89 7.49
C LYS A 40 -13.14 -1.91 7.72
N ARG A 41 -11.86 -1.50 7.70
CA ARG A 41 -10.73 -2.38 8.05
C ARG A 41 -10.84 -2.88 9.49
N ALA A 42 -11.14 -1.99 10.45
CA ALA A 42 -11.34 -2.38 11.85
C ALA A 42 -12.48 -3.39 12.07
N LYS A 43 -13.53 -3.36 11.24
CA LYS A 43 -14.65 -4.32 11.31
C LYS A 43 -14.36 -5.65 10.64
N CYS A 44 -13.44 -5.69 9.67
CA CYS A 44 -13.04 -6.91 8.98
C CYS A 44 -12.00 -7.72 9.77
N GLU A 45 -11.50 -7.19 10.89
CA GLU A 45 -10.55 -7.86 11.79
C GLU A 45 -11.26 -8.76 12.82
N ASP A 46 -12.15 -9.65 12.37
CA ASP A 46 -12.60 -10.75 13.23
C ASP A 46 -11.42 -11.72 13.41
N PRO A 47 -10.89 -11.91 14.63
CA PRO A 47 -9.75 -12.79 14.87
C PRO A 47 -10.00 -14.22 14.37
N THR A 48 -11.25 -14.68 14.40
CA THR A 48 -11.66 -16.02 13.95
C THR A 48 -11.52 -16.15 12.44
N ILE A 49 -11.94 -15.13 11.68
CA ILE A 49 -11.84 -15.09 10.23
C ILE A 49 -10.37 -15.04 9.82
N ILE A 50 -9.58 -14.18 10.48
CA ILE A 50 -8.15 -14.03 10.23
C ILE A 50 -7.42 -15.36 10.49
N GLN A 51 -7.67 -15.99 11.65
CA GLN A 51 -7.05 -17.29 11.97
C GLN A 51 -7.47 -18.38 10.99
N GLY A 52 -8.74 -18.40 10.58
CA GLY A 52 -9.24 -19.33 9.56
C GLY A 52 -8.51 -19.17 8.23
N TRP A 53 -8.28 -17.93 7.79
CA TRP A 53 -7.53 -17.63 6.57
C TRP A 53 -6.07 -18.06 6.66
N PHE A 54 -5.36 -17.73 7.74
CA PHE A 54 -3.96 -18.16 7.91
C PHE A 54 -3.84 -19.69 7.94
N ARG A 55 -4.75 -20.38 8.63
CA ARG A 55 -4.78 -21.84 8.66
C ARG A 55 -5.02 -22.44 7.28
N LEU A 56 -5.88 -21.81 6.45
CA LEU A 56 -6.10 -22.24 5.07
C LEU A 56 -4.83 -22.09 4.23
N VAL A 57 -4.13 -20.96 4.37
CA VAL A 57 -2.87 -20.70 3.66
C VAL A 57 -1.81 -21.73 4.07
N GLU A 58 -1.60 -21.95 5.37
CA GLU A 58 -0.66 -22.94 5.90
C GLU A 58 -0.97 -24.36 5.39
N ASN A 59 -2.24 -24.78 5.45
CA ASN A 59 -2.67 -26.08 4.94
C ASN A 59 -2.43 -26.23 3.44
N THR A 60 -2.63 -25.16 2.67
CA THR A 60 -2.41 -25.16 1.21
C THR A 60 -0.93 -25.30 0.88
N ILE A 61 -0.07 -24.54 1.57
CA ILE A 61 1.39 -24.63 1.44
C ILE A 61 1.84 -26.06 1.76
N ALA A 62 1.36 -26.64 2.88
CA ALA A 62 1.72 -28.00 3.29
C ALA A 62 1.21 -29.06 2.31
N LYS A 63 -0.02 -28.92 1.78
CA LYS A 63 -0.62 -29.88 0.85
C LYS A 63 0.13 -29.96 -0.48
N TYR A 64 0.56 -28.83 -1.02
CA TYR A 64 1.22 -28.77 -2.33
C TYR A 64 2.75 -28.67 -2.24
N GLY A 65 3.31 -28.66 -1.02
CA GLY A 65 4.76 -28.56 -0.80
C GLY A 65 5.37 -27.27 -1.37
N ILE A 66 4.66 -26.15 -1.24
CA ILE A 66 5.04 -24.87 -1.87
C ILE A 66 6.24 -24.29 -1.11
N GLN A 67 7.30 -23.95 -1.85
CA GLN A 67 8.51 -23.33 -1.27
C GLN A 67 8.31 -21.84 -1.04
N LEU A 68 9.05 -21.25 -0.11
CA LEU A 68 8.99 -19.81 0.18
C LEU A 68 9.27 -18.94 -1.06
N ALA A 69 10.22 -19.37 -1.90
CA ALA A 69 10.55 -18.72 -3.18
C ALA A 69 9.34 -18.64 -4.14
N ASP A 70 8.37 -19.54 -4.00
CA ASP A 70 7.19 -19.70 -4.86
C ASP A 70 5.91 -19.10 -4.24
N ILE A 71 5.99 -18.49 -3.07
CA ILE A 71 4.89 -17.76 -2.44
C ILE A 71 5.03 -16.29 -2.77
N TRP A 72 4.08 -15.74 -3.51
CA TRP A 72 4.05 -14.37 -4.00
C TRP A 72 2.89 -13.59 -3.40
N ASN A 73 3.16 -12.36 -2.98
CA ASN A 73 2.15 -11.40 -2.59
C ASN A 73 2.00 -10.33 -3.68
N PHE A 74 0.77 -10.13 -4.14
CA PHE A 74 0.37 -9.04 -5.03
C PHE A 74 -0.04 -7.81 -4.21
N ASP A 75 0.31 -6.62 -4.69
CA ASP A 75 -0.23 -5.38 -4.14
C ASP A 75 -0.34 -4.28 -5.23
N GLU A 76 -1.33 -3.41 -5.08
CA GLU A 76 -1.58 -2.26 -5.94
C GLU A 76 -1.38 -0.96 -5.15
N THR A 77 -0.60 -0.03 -5.71
CA THR A 77 -0.37 1.28 -5.11
C THR A 77 -0.62 2.40 -6.10
N GLY A 78 -1.44 3.37 -5.70
CA GLY A 78 -1.77 4.54 -6.49
C GLY A 78 -0.90 5.75 -6.11
N PHE A 79 -0.26 6.35 -7.10
CA PHE A 79 0.48 7.60 -6.99
C PHE A 79 -0.29 8.72 -7.68
N MET A 80 -0.63 9.77 -6.93
CA MET A 80 -1.23 10.96 -7.51
C MET A 80 -0.13 11.91 -7.99
N MET A 81 -0.07 12.13 -9.31
CA MET A 81 0.83 13.11 -9.89
C MET A 81 0.43 14.52 -9.47
N GLY A 82 1.41 15.39 -9.19
CA GLY A 82 1.16 16.79 -8.81
C GLY A 82 0.86 17.03 -7.32
N MET A 83 0.66 15.99 -6.51
CA MET A 83 0.44 16.14 -5.07
C MET A 83 1.78 16.14 -4.31
N ILE A 84 2.23 17.34 -3.92
CA ILE A 84 3.41 17.48 -3.05
C ILE A 84 2.94 17.25 -1.60
N GLU A 85 3.39 16.15 -0.99
CA GLU A 85 3.18 15.94 0.44
C GLU A 85 3.90 17.02 1.28
N PRO A 86 3.35 17.44 2.44
CA PRO A 86 4.03 18.35 3.34
C PRO A 86 5.34 17.72 3.86
N GLY A 87 6.46 18.06 3.24
CA GLY A 87 7.80 17.66 3.69
C GLY A 87 8.37 18.61 4.75
N MET A 88 9.24 18.10 5.61
CA MET A 88 10.02 18.94 6.52
C MET A 88 11.07 19.70 5.71
N VAL A 89 10.99 21.03 5.71
CA VAL A 89 11.97 21.90 5.06
C VAL A 89 12.71 22.69 6.13
N VAL A 90 14.04 22.62 6.13
CA VAL A 90 14.89 23.50 6.94
C VAL A 90 14.98 24.84 6.21
N THR A 91 14.41 25.89 6.80
CA THR A 91 14.46 27.26 6.28
C THR A 91 15.21 28.18 7.23
N SER A 92 15.70 29.32 6.75
CA SER A 92 16.32 30.32 7.62
C SER A 92 15.35 30.78 8.71
N SER A 93 15.89 31.11 9.89
CA SER A 93 15.14 31.56 11.08
C SER A 93 14.32 32.83 10.85
N GLU A 94 14.65 33.60 9.80
CA GLU A 94 14.03 34.88 9.46
C GLU A 94 12.77 34.75 8.61
N ARG A 95 12.46 33.56 8.06
CA ARG A 95 11.25 33.36 7.26
C ARG A 95 10.01 33.18 8.15
N ARG A 96 9.15 34.20 8.17
CA ARG A 96 7.80 34.12 8.76
C ARG A 96 6.81 33.55 7.74
N GLY A 97 6.54 32.25 7.83
CA GLY A 97 5.46 31.59 7.09
C GLY A 97 5.79 30.18 6.61
N ILE A 98 4.77 29.32 6.50
CA ILE A 98 4.91 27.99 5.88
C ILE A 98 5.18 28.21 4.38
N PRO A 99 6.30 27.72 3.82
CA PRO A 99 6.57 27.82 2.39
C PRO A 99 5.46 27.12 1.60
N LYS A 100 4.75 27.86 0.75
CA LYS A 100 3.76 27.28 -0.16
C LYS A 100 4.49 26.83 -1.43
N LYS A 101 4.61 25.53 -1.67
CA LYS A 101 4.96 25.03 -2.99
C LYS A 101 3.71 25.08 -3.87
N ILE A 102 3.82 25.69 -5.05
CA ILE A 102 2.76 25.67 -6.05
C ILE A 102 2.61 24.22 -6.50
N GLN A 103 1.44 23.63 -6.24
CA GLN A 103 1.10 22.31 -6.78
C GLN A 103 0.71 22.50 -8.24
N PRO A 104 1.35 21.78 -9.18
CA PRO A 104 0.80 21.67 -10.53
C PRO A 104 -0.60 21.06 -10.42
N GLY A 105 -1.61 21.70 -10.99
CA GLY A 105 -3.00 21.27 -10.87
C GLY A 105 -3.35 19.96 -11.59
N ASN A 106 -2.35 19.27 -12.15
CA ASN A 106 -2.54 17.94 -12.70
C ASN A 106 -2.79 16.96 -11.53
N ARG A 107 -3.88 16.19 -11.59
CA ARG A 107 -4.30 15.23 -10.56
C ARG A 107 -4.44 13.82 -11.16
N GLU A 108 -3.70 13.55 -12.23
CA GLU A 108 -3.64 12.24 -12.84
C GLU A 108 -3.10 11.20 -11.86
N TRP A 109 -3.70 10.01 -11.89
CA TRP A 109 -3.29 8.87 -11.08
C TRP A 109 -2.44 7.95 -11.92
N ILE A 110 -1.34 7.49 -11.35
CA ILE A 110 -0.56 6.37 -11.84
C ILE A 110 -0.70 5.25 -10.85
N THR A 111 -1.15 4.10 -11.32
CA THR A 111 -1.30 2.91 -10.52
C THR A 111 -0.11 2.00 -10.81
N VAL A 112 0.55 1.49 -9.78
CA VAL A 112 1.65 0.54 -9.90
C VAL A 112 1.25 -0.75 -9.23
N ILE A 113 1.31 -1.83 -10.00
CA ILE A 113 1.09 -3.18 -9.50
C ILE A 113 2.43 -3.88 -9.37
N GLN A 114 2.67 -4.47 -8.21
CA GLN A 114 3.92 -5.16 -7.88
C GLN A 114 3.64 -6.50 -7.23
N ALA A 115 4.53 -7.47 -7.45
CA ALA A 115 4.56 -8.70 -6.67
C ALA A 115 5.94 -8.97 -6.07
N VAL A 116 5.94 -9.47 -4.84
CA VAL A 116 7.13 -9.81 -4.07
C VAL A 116 6.95 -11.19 -3.46
N ASN A 117 7.98 -12.05 -3.54
CA ASN A 117 7.93 -13.37 -2.94
C ASN A 117 8.34 -13.37 -1.46
N ALA A 118 8.12 -14.49 -0.77
CA ALA A 118 8.45 -14.60 0.66
C ALA A 118 9.96 -14.55 0.95
N GLU A 119 10.82 -14.65 -0.06
CA GLU A 119 12.28 -14.45 0.03
C GLU A 119 12.70 -12.99 -0.24
N GLY A 120 11.76 -12.11 -0.57
CA GLY A 120 12.01 -10.68 -0.84
C GLY A 120 12.41 -10.37 -2.28
N GLN A 121 12.35 -11.34 -3.21
CA GLN A 121 12.51 -11.09 -4.63
C GLN A 121 11.27 -10.40 -5.19
N SER A 122 11.47 -9.46 -6.10
CA SER A 122 10.38 -8.75 -6.77
C SER A 122 10.38 -8.98 -8.28
N ILE A 123 9.21 -8.86 -8.89
CA ILE A 123 9.06 -8.81 -10.35
C ILE A 123 9.20 -7.38 -10.86
N ALA A 124 9.37 -7.21 -12.16
CA ALA A 124 9.31 -5.89 -12.77
C ALA A 124 7.91 -5.27 -12.56
N PRO A 125 7.81 -3.97 -12.26
CA PRO A 125 6.54 -3.31 -12.01
C PRO A 125 5.69 -3.22 -13.27
N PHE A 126 4.38 -3.27 -13.03
CA PHE A 126 3.36 -3.05 -14.03
C PHE A 126 2.66 -1.72 -13.74
N ILE A 127 2.94 -0.73 -14.57
CA ILE A 127 2.54 0.66 -14.38
C ILE A 127 1.33 0.93 -15.26
N ILE A 128 0.26 1.45 -14.68
CA ILE A 128 -0.98 1.82 -15.37
C ILE A 128 -1.14 3.34 -15.23
N GLY A 129 -1.04 4.04 -16.36
CA GLY A 129 -1.32 5.48 -16.43
C GLY A 129 -2.73 5.75 -16.95
N SER A 130 -3.31 6.89 -16.55
CA SER A 130 -4.50 7.41 -17.22
C SER A 130 -4.15 7.96 -18.60
N GLY A 131 -4.78 7.45 -19.66
CA GLY A 131 -4.55 7.93 -21.02
C GLY A 131 -5.05 6.99 -22.11
N GLN A 132 -5.08 7.46 -23.35
CA GLN A 132 -5.47 6.67 -24.52
C GLN A 132 -4.27 6.24 -25.39
N TYR A 133 -3.15 6.98 -25.32
CA TYR A 133 -1.99 6.75 -26.17
C TYR A 133 -0.71 6.73 -25.36
N HIS A 134 0.17 5.79 -25.72
CA HIS A 134 1.53 5.75 -25.20
C HIS A 134 2.33 6.92 -25.77
N LEU A 135 2.95 7.72 -24.90
CA LEU A 135 3.88 8.76 -25.35
C LEU A 135 5.24 8.12 -25.65
N ALA A 136 5.75 8.31 -26.86
CA ALA A 136 7.03 7.75 -27.29
C ALA A 136 8.19 8.14 -26.35
N ASN A 137 8.09 9.32 -25.75
CA ASN A 137 9.07 9.90 -24.84
C ASN A 137 9.26 9.03 -23.59
N TRP A 138 8.22 8.32 -23.13
CA TRP A 138 8.32 7.41 -21.98
C TRP A 138 9.29 6.24 -22.20
N TYR A 139 9.51 5.86 -23.46
CA TYR A 139 10.40 4.74 -23.80
C TYR A 139 11.75 5.21 -24.34
N ARG A 140 11.81 6.43 -24.90
CA ARG A 140 13.01 6.97 -25.54
C ARG A 140 13.83 7.87 -24.63
N GLU A 141 13.19 8.58 -23.71
CA GLU A 141 13.81 9.60 -22.87
C GLU A 141 13.86 9.21 -21.39
N CYS A 142 13.00 8.29 -20.96
CA CYS A 142 13.10 7.70 -19.62
C CYS A 142 13.99 6.44 -19.69
N ASN A 143 15.03 6.38 -18.85
CA ASN A 143 15.89 5.20 -18.68
C ASN A 143 15.18 4.08 -17.90
N LEU A 144 13.95 3.72 -18.30
CA LEU A 144 13.19 2.64 -17.69
C LEU A 144 13.72 1.29 -18.18
N PRO A 145 13.89 0.30 -17.29
CA PRO A 145 14.24 -1.06 -17.70
C PRO A 145 13.20 -1.65 -18.68
N GLY A 146 13.67 -2.41 -19.67
CA GLY A 146 12.81 -2.92 -20.75
C GLY A 146 11.85 -4.04 -20.34
N ASP A 147 12.02 -4.60 -19.14
CA ASP A 147 11.14 -5.59 -18.53
C ASP A 147 9.96 -4.95 -17.77
N TRP A 148 9.95 -3.62 -17.61
CA TRP A 148 8.83 -2.90 -17.03
C TRP A 148 7.69 -2.81 -18.03
N VAL A 149 6.47 -3.02 -17.55
CA VAL A 149 5.27 -2.88 -18.39
C VAL A 149 4.63 -1.55 -18.09
N ILE A 150 4.41 -0.74 -19.12
CA ILE A 150 3.56 0.44 -19.04
C ILE A 150 2.29 0.11 -19.82
N ALA A 151 1.16 0.23 -19.16
CA ALA A 151 -0.17 0.06 -19.71
C ALA A 151 -0.99 1.35 -19.48
N LEU A 152 -2.10 1.46 -20.20
CA LEU A 152 -2.98 2.62 -20.14
C LEU A 152 -4.42 2.18 -19.89
N SER A 153 -5.14 2.98 -19.12
CA SER A 153 -6.59 2.91 -19.03
C SER A 153 -7.20 4.31 -19.09
N GLU A 154 -8.45 4.41 -19.55
CA GLU A 154 -9.13 5.71 -19.67
C GLU A 154 -9.29 6.43 -18.32
N ASN A 155 -9.33 5.67 -17.22
CA ASN A 155 -9.56 6.19 -15.88
C ASN A 155 -8.36 6.00 -14.92
N GLY A 156 -7.26 5.38 -15.37
CA GLY A 156 -6.09 5.07 -14.53
C GLY A 156 -6.29 3.89 -13.57
N TRP A 157 -7.42 3.17 -13.66
CA TRP A 157 -7.73 2.01 -12.84
C TRP A 157 -7.51 0.70 -13.59
N THR A 158 -7.30 -0.37 -12.82
CA THR A 158 -7.23 -1.74 -13.30
C THR A 158 -8.61 -2.19 -13.81
N ASN A 159 -8.65 -2.75 -15.02
CA ASN A 159 -9.82 -3.43 -15.59
C ASN A 159 -9.51 -4.92 -15.79
N ASN A 160 -10.51 -5.74 -16.13
CA ASN A 160 -10.32 -7.20 -16.26
C ASN A 160 -9.21 -7.56 -17.27
N GLN A 161 -9.11 -6.83 -18.37
CA GLN A 161 -8.08 -7.05 -19.39
C GLN A 161 -6.67 -6.73 -18.85
N LEU A 162 -6.53 -5.64 -18.11
CA LEU A 162 -5.28 -5.25 -17.46
C LEU A 162 -4.89 -6.25 -16.37
N GLY A 163 -5.86 -6.78 -15.63
CA GLY A 163 -5.64 -7.86 -14.66
C GLY A 163 -5.10 -9.12 -15.33
N LEU A 164 -5.64 -9.53 -16.49
CA LEU A 164 -5.12 -10.66 -17.26
C LEU A 164 -3.72 -10.38 -17.83
N ASN A 165 -3.50 -9.19 -18.38
CA ASN A 165 -2.18 -8.79 -18.90
C ASN A 165 -1.12 -8.79 -17.79
N TRP A 166 -1.50 -8.32 -16.59
CA TRP A 166 -0.65 -8.40 -15.41
C TRP A 166 -0.35 -9.86 -15.04
N LEU A 167 -1.36 -10.75 -15.07
CA LEU A 167 -1.16 -12.17 -14.75
C LEU A 167 -0.20 -12.86 -15.72
N GLN A 168 -0.29 -12.53 -17.01
CA GLN A 168 0.66 -13.00 -18.04
C GLN A 168 2.07 -12.46 -17.80
N HIS A 169 2.20 -11.19 -17.38
CA HIS A 169 3.46 -10.59 -16.99
C HIS A 169 4.06 -11.26 -15.74
N PHE A 170 3.24 -11.55 -14.74
CA PHE A 170 3.61 -12.30 -13.55
C PHE A 170 4.11 -13.70 -13.90
N ASP A 171 3.37 -14.44 -14.74
CA ASP A 171 3.77 -15.79 -15.14
C ASP A 171 5.11 -15.75 -15.88
N ARG A 172 5.27 -14.86 -16.87
CA ARG A 172 6.53 -14.68 -17.60
C ARG A 172 7.69 -14.33 -16.67
N SER A 173 7.46 -13.47 -15.67
CA SER A 173 8.49 -12.99 -14.74
C SER A 173 8.90 -14.02 -13.68
N THR A 174 8.06 -15.03 -13.42
CA THR A 174 8.26 -15.98 -12.31
C THR A 174 8.47 -17.42 -12.76
N LYS A 175 8.08 -17.78 -13.99
CA LYS A 175 8.18 -19.16 -14.52
C LYS A 175 9.58 -19.74 -14.44
N ASP A 176 10.59 -18.98 -14.85
CA ASP A 176 12.00 -19.43 -14.83
C ASP A 176 12.65 -19.30 -13.45
N ARG A 177 11.96 -18.67 -12.49
CA ARG A 177 12.41 -18.49 -11.10
C ARG A 177 11.81 -19.53 -10.14
N SER A 178 10.84 -20.31 -10.60
CA SER A 178 10.11 -21.22 -9.73
C SER A 178 10.98 -22.40 -9.31
N VAL A 179 10.94 -22.75 -8.03
CA VAL A 179 11.73 -23.85 -7.46
C VAL A 179 10.91 -25.13 -7.38
N GLY A 180 9.66 -25.02 -6.98
CA GLY A 180 8.70 -26.11 -6.85
C GLY A 180 7.80 -26.29 -8.09
N SER A 181 6.87 -27.24 -7.99
CA SER A 181 5.88 -27.50 -9.05
C SER A 181 4.65 -26.59 -8.97
N TYR A 182 4.46 -25.89 -7.86
CA TYR A 182 3.32 -25.02 -7.60
C TYR A 182 3.77 -23.65 -7.11
N ARG A 183 3.09 -22.60 -7.57
CA ARG A 183 3.25 -21.21 -7.10
C ARG A 183 1.98 -20.79 -6.38
N LEU A 184 2.12 -20.12 -5.24
CA LEU A 184 1.01 -19.54 -4.50
C LEU A 184 1.02 -18.02 -4.72
N LEU A 185 -0.06 -17.48 -5.27
CA LEU A 185 -0.25 -16.04 -5.39
C LEU A 185 -1.34 -15.60 -4.40
N ILE A 186 -0.99 -14.68 -3.52
CA ILE A 186 -1.89 -14.04 -2.57
C ILE A 186 -2.34 -12.71 -3.17
N LEU A 187 -3.65 -12.56 -3.34
CA LEU A 187 -4.31 -11.39 -3.90
C LEU A 187 -5.22 -10.74 -2.85
N ASP A 188 -5.43 -9.43 -2.95
CA ASP A 188 -6.50 -8.79 -2.21
C ASP A 188 -7.86 -9.04 -2.88
N GLY A 189 -8.95 -8.91 -2.10
CA GLY A 189 -10.31 -9.19 -2.56
C GLY A 189 -10.90 -8.09 -3.45
N HIS A 190 -10.07 -7.35 -4.21
CA HIS A 190 -10.56 -6.31 -5.10
C HIS A 190 -11.33 -6.93 -6.28
N GLU A 191 -12.46 -6.30 -6.66
CA GLU A 191 -13.46 -6.85 -7.58
C GLU A 191 -12.89 -7.16 -8.98
N SER A 192 -11.80 -6.48 -9.39
CA SER A 192 -11.06 -6.71 -10.63
C SER A 192 -10.31 -8.06 -10.70
N HIS A 193 -10.11 -8.75 -9.57
CA HIS A 193 -9.42 -10.04 -9.50
C HIS A 193 -10.36 -11.25 -9.64
N HIS A 194 -11.67 -11.01 -9.81
CA HIS A 194 -12.70 -12.05 -9.87
C HIS A 194 -13.28 -12.26 -11.27
N SER A 195 -12.52 -11.95 -12.33
CA SER A 195 -13.00 -12.23 -13.69
C SER A 195 -12.84 -13.71 -14.05
N ILE A 196 -13.82 -14.26 -14.80
CA ILE A 196 -13.82 -15.66 -15.25
C ILE A 196 -12.56 -16.00 -16.06
N GLU A 197 -12.06 -15.05 -16.83
CA GLU A 197 -10.84 -15.22 -17.65
C GLU A 197 -9.58 -15.30 -16.80
N PHE A 198 -9.49 -14.48 -15.74
CA PHE A 198 -8.41 -14.53 -14.77
C PHE A 198 -8.37 -15.90 -14.06
N GLU A 199 -9.52 -16.39 -13.60
CA GLU A 199 -9.61 -17.72 -12.98
C GLU A 199 -9.28 -18.87 -13.93
N ARG A 200 -9.70 -18.77 -15.21
CA ARG A 200 -9.42 -19.79 -16.22
C ARG A 200 -7.94 -19.85 -16.58
N TYR A 201 -7.28 -18.72 -16.73
CA TYR A 201 -5.84 -18.67 -17.02
C TYR A 201 -5.03 -19.25 -15.85
N TRP A 202 -5.43 -18.99 -14.61
CA TRP A 202 -4.73 -19.49 -13.43
C TRP A 202 -4.87 -21.00 -13.21
N LYS A 203 -5.98 -21.60 -13.65
CA LYS A 203 -6.23 -23.06 -13.52
C LYS A 203 -5.52 -23.91 -14.58
N GLY A 204 -5.05 -23.30 -15.66
CA GLY A 204 -4.38 -23.98 -16.78
C GLY A 204 -2.88 -24.05 -16.60
#